data_AF-A0A843DN84-F1
#
_entry.id   AF-A0A843DN84-F1
#
_cell.length_a   1.000
_cell.length_b   1.000
_cell.length_c   1.000
_cell.angle_alpha   90.00
_cell.angle_beta   90.00
_cell.angle_gamma   90.00
#
_symmetry.space_group_name_H-M   'P 1'
#
loop_
_entity.id
_entity.type
_entity.pdbx_description
1 polymer ?
#
loop_
_entity_poly.entity_id
_entity_poly.type
_entity_poly.pdbx_seq_one_letter_code
_entity_poly.pdbx_strand_id
1 'polypeptide(L)'
;MIEENIVPENASLRRNSPVPLSEFYYSSFNPQFINENTLILLHPDFTKEVASRLIEEVPEVKGVLKGSPAETVGQLNKNSEINHFELLAGCDMQTNVMRTLINDKIIINKNQSKHHIEVATTTEGKLIKLHNYLENNDIKKGIAIDAMCGSGAIGIYLLKYGFEKVIFNDIYPQAIENLKENLEVNKITGNYEIYNEAFEDLNTQKVDLCVIDAFPNDDASEIIKKAEKISDNVLII
;
A
#
# COMPACT_ATOMS: atom_id res chain seq x y z
N MET A 1 15.38 24.80 3.60
CA MET A 1 14.03 25.42 3.60
C MET A 1 14.06 26.90 4.01
N ILE A 2 14.66 27.28 5.15
CA ILE A 2 14.82 28.71 5.52
C ILE A 2 15.70 29.45 4.51
N GLU A 3 16.89 28.90 4.23
CA GLU A 3 17.86 29.52 3.30
C GLU A 3 17.30 29.68 1.87
N GLU A 4 16.42 28.76 1.47
CA GLU A 4 15.71 28.81 0.19
C GLU A 4 14.41 29.63 0.23
N ASN A 5 14.17 30.38 1.32
CA ASN A 5 13.00 31.24 1.54
C ASN A 5 11.63 30.54 1.43
N ILE A 6 11.58 29.22 1.67
CA ILE A 6 10.33 28.44 1.68
C ILE A 6 9.57 28.67 2.98
N VAL A 7 10.29 28.79 4.10
CA VAL A 7 9.71 29.03 5.43
C VAL A 7 10.45 30.18 6.11
N PRO A 8 9.78 31.01 6.92
CA PRO A 8 10.42 32.14 7.59
C PRO A 8 11.39 31.67 8.69
N GLU A 9 12.34 32.51 9.08
CA GLU A 9 13.32 32.17 10.13
C GLU A 9 12.68 31.84 11.49
N ASN A 10 11.51 32.41 11.79
CA ASN A 10 10.74 32.14 13.00
C ASN A 10 9.77 30.95 12.86
N ALA A 11 9.91 30.15 11.81
CA ALA A 11 9.09 28.96 11.59
C ALA A 11 9.26 27.93 12.72
N SER A 12 8.14 27.35 13.15
CA SER A 12 8.16 26.22 14.10
C SER A 12 8.26 24.88 13.36
N LEU A 13 9.02 23.94 13.91
CA LEU A 13 9.14 22.58 13.35
C LEU A 13 7.77 21.91 13.21
N ARG A 14 6.89 22.03 14.21
CA ARG A 14 5.58 21.36 14.21
C ARG A 14 4.72 21.62 12.97
N ARG A 15 4.84 22.78 12.34
CA ARG A 15 4.01 23.18 11.19
C ARG A 15 4.74 23.15 9.85
N ASN A 16 6.07 23.17 9.88
CA ASN A 16 6.90 23.41 8.71
C ASN A 16 7.91 22.28 8.46
N SER A 17 7.99 21.30 9.36
CA SER A 17 8.83 20.14 9.17
C SER A 17 8.23 19.20 8.12
N PRO A 18 9.07 18.66 7.23
CA PRO A 18 8.67 17.58 6.33
C PRO A 18 8.13 16.38 7.10
N VAL A 19 7.25 15.61 6.47
CA VAL A 19 6.82 14.31 6.98
C VAL A 19 7.91 13.29 6.69
N PRO A 20 8.50 12.66 7.73
CA PRO A 20 9.47 11.60 7.54
C PRO A 20 8.75 10.28 7.30
N LEU A 21 9.01 9.65 6.16
CA LEU A 21 8.59 8.30 5.82
C LEU A 21 9.81 7.39 5.86
N SER A 22 9.74 6.27 6.56
CA SER A 22 10.85 5.31 6.59
C SER A 22 10.93 4.55 5.27
N GLU A 23 12.13 4.23 4.80
CA GLU A 23 12.35 3.26 3.71
C GLU A 23 11.90 1.86 4.14
N PHE A 24 11.99 1.53 5.43
CA PHE A 24 11.87 0.15 5.88
C PHE A 24 10.98 0.00 7.10
N TYR A 25 9.83 -0.67 6.95
CA TYR A 25 8.98 -1.04 8.07
C TYR A 25 9.13 -2.52 8.45
N TYR A 26 9.52 -2.79 9.70
CA TYR A 26 9.60 -4.16 10.26
C TYR A 26 8.78 -4.27 11.54
N SER A 27 7.48 -4.44 11.35
CA SER A 27 6.47 -4.59 12.41
C SER A 27 6.44 -3.44 13.44
N SER A 28 5.28 -3.27 14.08
CA SER A 28 5.05 -2.22 15.07
C SER A 28 5.87 -2.34 16.36
N PHE A 29 6.52 -3.48 16.59
CA PHE A 29 7.20 -3.80 17.85
C PHE A 29 8.68 -3.46 17.91
N ASN A 30 9.30 -2.99 16.82
CA ASN A 30 10.73 -2.65 16.82
C ASN A 30 10.96 -1.16 16.59
N PRO A 31 11.88 -0.53 17.34
CA PRO A 31 12.32 0.82 17.03
C PRO A 31 12.89 0.87 15.61
N GLN A 32 12.43 1.86 14.86
CA GLN A 32 12.93 2.16 13.53
C GLN A 32 14.28 2.88 13.68
N PHE A 33 15.37 2.24 13.25
CA PHE A 33 16.68 2.86 13.24
C PHE A 33 16.80 3.74 11.99
N ILE A 34 17.15 5.00 12.20
CA ILE A 34 17.44 5.93 11.13
C ILE A 34 18.93 5.83 10.84
N ASN A 35 19.26 5.19 9.72
CA ASN A 35 20.62 5.11 9.18
C ASN A 35 20.72 5.93 7.88
N GLU A 36 21.91 5.96 7.28
CA GLU A 36 22.09 6.53 5.95
C GLU A 36 21.10 5.93 4.94
N ASN A 37 20.54 6.77 4.07
CA ASN A 37 19.59 6.39 3.03
C ASN A 37 18.34 5.66 3.54
N THR A 38 17.81 6.00 4.73
CA THR A 38 16.59 5.34 5.27
C THR A 38 15.35 6.22 5.33
N LEU A 39 15.45 7.51 4.98
CA LEU A 39 14.33 8.45 5.05
C LEU A 39 13.89 8.94 3.67
N ILE A 40 12.58 8.93 3.47
CA ILE A 40 11.90 9.62 2.38
C ILE A 40 11.18 10.82 3.00
N LEU A 41 11.48 12.03 2.54
CA LEU A 41 10.88 13.25 3.07
C LEU A 41 9.77 13.75 2.15
N LEU A 42 8.60 14.06 2.71
CA LEU A 42 7.46 14.62 1.99
C LEU A 42 7.13 16.03 2.50
N HIS A 43 7.03 17.00 1.60
CA HIS A 43 6.54 18.34 1.93
C HIS A 43 5.91 19.04 0.70
N PRO A 44 4.79 19.78 0.85
CA PRO A 44 4.10 20.40 -0.29
C PRO A 44 4.94 21.47 -0.99
N ASP A 45 5.77 22.18 -0.23
CA ASP A 45 6.54 23.31 -0.76
C ASP A 45 7.97 22.96 -1.21
N PHE A 46 8.35 21.68 -1.23
CA PHE A 46 9.70 21.33 -1.70
C PHE A 46 9.94 21.75 -3.15
N THR A 47 11.20 22.12 -3.42
CA THR A 47 11.72 22.48 -4.74
C THR A 47 12.88 21.55 -5.10
N LYS A 48 13.27 21.50 -6.38
CA LYS A 48 14.42 20.70 -6.84
C LYS A 48 15.73 21.11 -6.17
N GLU A 49 15.90 22.40 -5.88
CA GLU A 49 17.08 22.94 -5.19
C GLU A 49 17.14 22.44 -3.75
N VAL A 50 16.04 22.55 -2.99
CA VAL A 50 15.96 21.95 -1.65
C VAL A 50 16.17 20.44 -1.67
N ALA A 51 15.57 19.74 -2.64
CA ALA A 51 15.71 18.31 -2.76
C ALA A 51 17.16 17.88 -3.00
N SER A 52 17.90 18.60 -3.85
CA SER A 52 19.31 18.33 -4.13
C SER A 52 20.16 18.51 -2.87
N ARG A 53 19.95 19.62 -2.15
CA ARG A 53 20.65 19.88 -0.88
C ARG A 53 20.35 18.84 0.19
N LEU A 54 19.09 18.41 0.33
CA LEU A 54 18.74 17.37 1.30
C LEU A 54 19.46 16.05 1.03
N ILE A 55 19.57 15.64 -0.25
CA ILE A 55 20.29 14.42 -0.64
C ILE A 55 21.80 14.56 -0.40
N GLU A 56 22.38 15.73 -0.63
CA GLU A 56 23.83 15.96 -0.51
C GLU A 56 24.28 16.18 0.96
N GLU A 57 23.47 16.87 1.76
CA GLU A 57 23.85 17.36 3.09
C GLU A 57 23.31 16.49 4.24
N VAL A 58 22.26 15.68 4.02
CA VAL A 58 21.62 14.86 5.06
C VAL A 58 21.73 13.38 4.72
N PRO A 59 22.72 12.65 5.26
CA PRO A 59 23.03 11.26 4.88
C PRO A 59 21.85 10.29 5.04
N GLU A 60 20.95 10.55 5.99
CA GLU A 60 19.77 9.73 6.25
C GLU A 60 18.72 9.82 5.13
N VAL A 61 18.73 10.89 4.32
CA VAL A 61 17.72 11.13 3.28
C VAL A 61 18.05 10.32 2.03
N LYS A 62 17.16 9.39 1.69
CA LYS A 62 17.16 8.57 0.47
C LYS A 62 16.39 9.21 -0.67
N GLY A 63 15.31 9.92 -0.35
CA GLY A 63 14.36 10.42 -1.35
C GLY A 63 13.60 11.65 -0.87
N VAL A 64 13.22 12.50 -1.82
CA VAL A 64 12.51 13.75 -1.55
C VAL A 64 11.29 13.87 -2.45
N LEU A 65 10.12 13.97 -1.82
CA LEU A 65 8.82 14.03 -2.47
C LEU A 65 8.15 15.38 -2.24
N LYS A 66 7.53 15.91 -3.29
CA LYS A 66 6.62 17.06 -3.20
C LYS A 66 5.18 16.60 -3.25
N GLY A 67 4.43 16.99 -2.22
CA GLY A 67 3.01 16.64 -2.08
C GLY A 67 2.55 16.76 -0.63
N SER A 68 1.29 16.41 -0.38
CA SER A 68 0.70 16.47 0.96
C SER A 68 0.17 15.11 1.43
N PRO A 69 0.42 14.70 2.68
CA PRO A 69 -0.17 13.46 3.23
C PRO A 69 -1.71 13.51 3.32
N ALA A 70 -2.31 14.69 3.14
CA ALA A 70 -3.77 14.84 3.08
C ALA A 70 -4.36 14.49 1.70
N GLU A 71 -3.52 14.33 0.68
CA GLU A 71 -3.95 13.96 -0.67
C GLU A 71 -4.04 12.44 -0.80
N THR A 72 -5.10 11.97 -1.45
CA THR A 72 -5.19 10.57 -1.88
C THR A 72 -4.26 10.37 -3.07
N VAL A 73 -3.30 9.47 -2.94
CA VAL A 73 -2.40 9.02 -4.01
C VAL A 73 -2.93 7.71 -4.57
N GLY A 74 -2.90 7.58 -5.90
CA GLY A 74 -3.46 6.46 -6.64
C GLY A 74 -4.76 6.82 -7.34
N GLN A 75 -5.63 5.83 -7.54
CA GLN A 75 -6.93 5.99 -8.17
C GLN A 75 -8.04 5.50 -7.24
N LEU A 76 -8.91 6.41 -6.81
CA LEU A 76 -9.98 6.10 -5.85
C LEU A 76 -11.06 5.19 -6.44
N ASN A 77 -11.53 5.53 -7.64
CA ASN A 77 -12.54 4.77 -8.39
C ASN A 77 -12.41 5.06 -9.89
N LYS A 78 -13.22 4.41 -10.72
CA LYS A 78 -13.11 4.51 -12.19
C LYS A 78 -13.37 5.89 -12.79
N ASN A 79 -14.00 6.77 -12.02
CA ASN A 79 -14.28 8.15 -12.43
C ASN A 79 -13.26 9.15 -11.87
N SER A 80 -12.33 8.69 -11.03
CA SER A 80 -11.32 9.53 -10.38
C SER A 80 -10.08 9.64 -11.24
N GLU A 81 -9.47 10.82 -11.23
CA GLU A 81 -8.13 11.04 -11.79
C GLU A 81 -7.08 10.30 -10.96
N ILE A 82 -5.98 9.92 -11.62
CA ILE A 82 -4.81 9.35 -10.94
C ILE A 82 -3.98 10.50 -10.37
N ASN A 83 -3.67 10.44 -9.08
CA ASN A 83 -2.83 11.43 -8.42
C ASN A 83 -1.53 10.79 -7.88
N HIS A 84 -0.42 11.52 -7.97
CA HIS A 84 0.89 11.12 -7.46
C HIS A 84 1.58 12.29 -6.76
N PHE A 85 2.45 11.98 -5.80
CA PHE A 85 3.46 12.95 -5.39
C PHE A 85 4.54 13.07 -6.46
N GLU A 86 5.19 14.23 -6.53
CA GLU A 86 6.32 14.43 -7.43
C GLU A 86 7.61 13.97 -6.72
N LEU A 87 8.33 13.02 -7.30
CA LEU A 87 9.68 12.66 -6.87
C LEU A 87 10.68 13.71 -7.39
N LEU A 88 11.21 14.53 -6.49
CA LEU A 88 12.14 15.62 -6.83
C LEU A 88 13.59 15.14 -6.92
N ALA A 89 14.00 14.22 -6.05
CA ALA A 89 15.35 13.65 -6.02
C ALA A 89 15.39 12.30 -5.29
N GLY A 90 16.39 11.48 -5.60
CA GLY A 90 16.69 10.22 -4.90
C GLY A 90 15.75 9.07 -5.26
N CYS A 91 15.44 8.22 -4.28
CA CYS A 91 14.61 7.04 -4.42
C CYS A 91 13.52 6.98 -3.33
N ASP A 92 12.28 6.73 -3.73
CA ASP A 92 11.11 6.69 -2.84
C ASP A 92 10.56 5.27 -2.60
N MET A 93 11.35 4.25 -2.95
CA MET A 93 10.98 2.87 -2.68
C MET A 93 11.00 2.62 -1.18
N GLN A 94 9.88 2.07 -0.67
CA GLN A 94 9.74 1.59 0.69
C GLN A 94 9.47 0.09 0.69
N THR A 95 10.13 -0.63 1.59
CA THR A 95 9.93 -2.06 1.85
C THR A 95 9.23 -2.25 3.19
N ASN A 96 8.16 -3.03 3.22
CA ASN A 96 7.41 -3.40 4.42
C ASN A 96 7.54 -4.91 4.61
N VAL A 97 8.06 -5.33 5.75
CA VAL A 97 8.15 -6.74 6.13
C VAL A 97 7.15 -6.98 7.26
N MET A 98 6.05 -7.63 6.90
CA MET A 98 4.92 -7.89 7.79
C MET A 98 5.04 -9.27 8.41
N ARG A 99 4.79 -9.33 9.72
CA ARG A 99 4.62 -10.60 10.42
C ARG A 99 3.20 -11.09 10.21
N THR A 100 3.05 -12.40 10.07
CA THR A 100 1.73 -13.03 9.93
C THR A 100 1.52 -14.06 11.03
N LEU A 101 0.26 -14.42 11.26
CA LEU A 101 -0.11 -15.45 12.23
C LEU A 101 0.12 -16.89 11.71
N ILE A 102 0.45 -17.06 10.42
CA ILE A 102 0.82 -18.35 9.82
C ILE A 102 2.33 -18.63 9.82
N ASN A 103 3.09 -17.89 10.64
CA ASN A 103 4.55 -18.02 10.81
C ASN A 103 5.38 -17.88 9.51
N ASP A 104 4.80 -17.26 8.49
CA ASP A 104 5.50 -16.81 7.28
C ASP A 104 5.52 -15.28 7.23
N LYS A 105 6.47 -14.70 6.51
CA LYS A 105 6.57 -13.24 6.34
C LYS A 105 6.03 -12.85 4.97
N ILE A 106 5.49 -11.64 4.91
CA ILE A 106 5.09 -11.02 3.65
C ILE A 106 5.94 -9.77 3.47
N ILE A 107 6.55 -9.64 2.31
CA ILE A 107 7.38 -8.48 1.94
C ILE A 107 6.62 -7.67 0.88
N ILE A 108 6.38 -6.39 1.14
CA ILE A 108 5.70 -5.49 0.19
C ILE A 108 6.61 -4.32 -0.10
N ASN A 109 6.98 -4.17 -1.37
CA ASN A 109 7.68 -3.02 -1.91
C ASN A 109 6.66 -2.09 -2.57
N LYS A 110 6.79 -0.79 -2.31
CA LYS A 110 5.94 0.25 -2.88
C LYS A 110 6.70 1.56 -3.05
N ASN A 111 6.45 2.27 -4.15
CA ASN A 111 6.90 3.65 -4.33
C ASN A 111 5.95 4.60 -3.57
N GLN A 112 6.49 5.35 -2.61
CA GLN A 112 5.70 6.29 -1.79
C GLN A 112 5.04 7.39 -2.62
N SER A 113 5.63 7.81 -3.74
CA SER A 113 5.04 8.80 -4.65
C SER A 113 3.77 8.32 -5.34
N LYS A 114 3.59 7.00 -5.43
CA LYS A 114 2.54 6.36 -6.23
C LYS A 114 1.53 5.60 -5.40
N HIS A 115 1.71 5.47 -4.10
CA HIS A 115 0.80 4.70 -3.24
C HIS A 115 0.31 5.54 -2.08
N HIS A 116 -0.90 5.26 -1.62
CA HIS A 116 -1.43 5.85 -0.40
C HIS A 116 -0.50 5.56 0.78
N ILE A 117 -0.26 6.59 1.60
CA ILE A 117 0.58 6.49 2.79
C ILE A 117 -0.21 5.72 3.86
N GLU A 118 0.01 4.41 3.90
CA GLU A 118 -0.40 3.56 5.01
C GLU A 118 0.78 3.31 5.95
N VAL A 119 0.50 3.39 7.26
CA VAL A 119 1.43 2.95 8.30
C VAL A 119 1.33 1.43 8.49
N ALA A 120 2.46 0.77 8.73
CA ALA A 120 2.55 -0.69 8.79
C ALA A 120 1.61 -1.35 9.82
N THR A 121 1.31 -0.67 10.94
CA THR A 121 0.34 -1.13 11.94
C THR A 121 -1.05 -1.38 11.36
N THR A 122 -1.46 -0.57 10.39
CA THR A 122 -2.78 -0.68 9.75
C THR A 122 -2.84 -1.96 8.92
N THR A 123 -1.83 -2.21 8.09
CA THR A 123 -1.78 -3.41 7.24
C THR A 123 -1.63 -4.69 8.07
N GLU A 124 -0.81 -4.70 9.13
CA GLU A 124 -0.74 -5.84 10.07
C GLU A 124 -2.10 -6.10 10.74
N GLY A 125 -2.82 -5.04 11.14
CA GLY A 125 -4.17 -5.13 11.68
C GLY A 125 -5.17 -5.76 10.71
N LYS A 126 -5.10 -5.39 9.42
CA LYS A 126 -5.93 -5.97 8.35
C LYS A 126 -5.67 -7.49 8.22
N LEU A 127 -4.41 -7.91 8.23
CA LEU A 127 -4.04 -9.33 8.16
C LEU A 127 -4.48 -10.13 9.39
N ILE A 128 -4.42 -9.54 10.59
CA ILE A 128 -4.95 -10.17 11.82
C ILE A 128 -6.47 -10.36 11.72
N LYS A 129 -7.20 -9.35 11.25
CA LYS A 129 -8.66 -9.43 11.04
C LYS A 129 -9.02 -10.53 10.04
N LEU A 130 -8.28 -10.60 8.92
CA LEU A 130 -8.44 -11.67 7.93
C LEU A 130 -8.15 -13.05 8.52
N HIS A 131 -7.05 -13.21 9.23
CA HIS A 131 -6.70 -14.49 9.88
C HIS A 131 -7.81 -14.94 10.84
N ASN A 132 -8.25 -14.06 11.74
CA ASN A 132 -9.30 -14.38 12.70
C ASN A 132 -10.61 -14.73 12.00
N TYR A 133 -10.95 -14.06 10.89
CA TYR A 133 -12.12 -14.42 10.11
C TYR A 133 -11.99 -15.84 9.53
N LEU A 134 -10.84 -16.19 8.96
CA LEU A 134 -10.60 -17.51 8.38
C LEU A 134 -10.55 -18.64 9.43
N GLU A 135 -10.04 -18.38 10.63
CA GLU A 135 -10.00 -19.39 11.70
C GLU A 135 -11.37 -19.63 12.36
N ASN A 136 -12.20 -18.59 12.43
CA ASN A 136 -13.52 -18.67 13.09
C ASN A 136 -14.66 -19.09 12.14
N ASN A 137 -14.39 -19.19 10.85
CA ASN A 137 -15.37 -19.57 9.84
C ASN A 137 -14.82 -20.73 9.00
N ASP A 138 -15.64 -21.74 8.72
CA ASP A 138 -15.26 -22.88 7.89
C ASP A 138 -15.30 -22.50 6.39
N ILE A 139 -14.38 -21.62 5.99
CA ILE A 139 -14.30 -21.08 4.62
C ILE A 139 -13.60 -22.11 3.73
N LYS A 140 -14.26 -22.51 2.64
CA LYS A 140 -13.64 -23.35 1.62
C LYS A 140 -12.47 -22.62 0.97
N LYS A 141 -11.30 -23.26 0.93
CA LYS A 141 -10.04 -22.67 0.46
C LYS A 141 -9.79 -22.89 -1.04
N GLY A 142 -10.82 -22.79 -1.87
CA GLY A 142 -10.67 -22.92 -3.32
C GLY A 142 -10.16 -21.61 -3.93
N ILE A 143 -11.08 -20.77 -4.38
CA ILE A 143 -10.75 -19.50 -5.03
C ILE A 143 -11.11 -18.34 -4.11
N ALA A 144 -10.18 -17.41 -3.92
CA ALA A 144 -10.46 -16.12 -3.29
C ALA A 144 -10.20 -14.96 -4.24
N ILE A 145 -10.82 -13.82 -3.94
CA ILE A 145 -10.60 -12.54 -4.60
C ILE A 145 -10.05 -11.54 -3.58
N ASP A 146 -8.95 -10.88 -3.93
CA ASP A 146 -8.49 -9.63 -3.32
C ASP A 146 -8.96 -8.48 -4.23
N ALA A 147 -10.07 -7.84 -3.87
CA ALA A 147 -10.89 -7.03 -4.79
C ALA A 147 -10.28 -5.67 -5.14
N MET A 148 -9.47 -5.13 -4.22
CA MET A 148 -8.82 -3.82 -4.25
C MET A 148 -7.38 -4.02 -3.77
N CYS A 149 -6.67 -4.90 -4.48
CA CYS A 149 -5.52 -5.61 -3.94
C CYS A 149 -4.29 -4.73 -3.65
N GLY A 150 -4.24 -3.52 -4.18
CA GLY A 150 -3.11 -2.62 -4.06
C GLY A 150 -1.81 -3.33 -4.42
N SER A 151 -0.83 -3.26 -3.53
CA SER A 151 0.46 -3.94 -3.70
C SER A 151 0.44 -5.45 -3.38
N GLY A 152 -0.71 -6.02 -3.02
CA GLY A 152 -0.94 -7.47 -2.93
C GLY A 152 -0.88 -8.10 -1.53
N ALA A 153 -0.84 -7.33 -0.44
CA ALA A 153 -0.62 -7.85 0.90
C ALA A 153 -1.65 -8.94 1.32
N ILE A 154 -2.94 -8.68 1.06
CA ILE A 154 -4.05 -9.57 1.41
C ILE A 154 -4.04 -10.82 0.54
N GLY A 155 -3.97 -10.68 -0.78
CA GLY A 155 -3.97 -11.83 -1.69
C GLY A 155 -2.74 -12.72 -1.55
N ILE A 156 -1.56 -12.15 -1.29
CA ILE A 156 -0.34 -12.91 -0.96
C ILE A 156 -0.54 -13.70 0.34
N TYR A 157 -1.18 -13.09 1.34
CA TYR A 157 -1.53 -13.79 2.57
C TYR A 157 -2.50 -14.95 2.31
N LEU A 158 -3.55 -14.75 1.51
CA LEU A 158 -4.52 -15.80 1.16
C LEU A 158 -3.86 -17.00 0.47
N LEU A 159 -2.92 -16.76 -0.46
CA LEU A 159 -2.13 -17.83 -1.08
C LEU A 159 -1.30 -18.59 -0.05
N LYS A 160 -0.57 -17.87 0.82
CA LYS A 160 0.24 -18.49 1.89
C LYS A 160 -0.63 -19.22 2.93
N TYR A 161 -1.85 -18.77 3.17
CA TYR A 161 -2.83 -19.38 4.07
C TYR A 161 -3.40 -20.70 3.51
N GLY A 162 -3.31 -20.90 2.18
CA GLY A 162 -3.61 -22.17 1.52
C GLY A 162 -4.83 -22.14 0.58
N PHE A 163 -5.24 -20.97 0.08
CA PHE A 163 -6.20 -20.93 -1.04
C PHE A 163 -5.58 -21.53 -2.31
N GLU A 164 -6.34 -22.36 -3.03
CA GLU A 164 -5.91 -22.99 -4.28
C GLU A 164 -5.64 -21.97 -5.38
N LYS A 165 -6.38 -20.85 -5.39
CA LYS A 165 -6.18 -19.75 -6.33
C LYS A 165 -6.59 -18.40 -5.72
N VAL A 166 -5.85 -17.35 -6.04
CA VAL A 166 -6.23 -15.97 -5.70
C VAL A 166 -6.35 -15.11 -6.95
N ILE A 167 -7.45 -14.38 -7.07
CA ILE A 167 -7.64 -13.35 -8.09
C ILE A 167 -7.29 -12.01 -7.46
N PHE A 168 -6.27 -11.35 -7.97
CA PHE A 168 -5.90 -10.00 -7.61
C PHE A 168 -6.59 -9.04 -8.57
N ASN A 169 -7.34 -8.08 -8.05
CA ASN A 169 -7.91 -6.99 -8.84
C ASN A 169 -7.58 -5.66 -8.21
N ASP A 170 -7.14 -4.70 -9.00
CA ASP A 170 -7.09 -3.30 -8.59
C ASP A 170 -7.35 -2.42 -9.81
N ILE A 171 -8.05 -1.31 -9.62
CA ILE A 171 -8.27 -0.38 -10.72
C ILE A 171 -7.01 0.41 -11.08
N TYR A 172 -6.13 0.63 -10.10
CA TYR A 172 -4.98 1.48 -10.23
C TYR A 172 -3.79 0.72 -10.87
N PRO A 173 -3.38 1.06 -12.11
CA PRO A 173 -2.41 0.26 -12.85
C PRO A 173 -1.04 0.13 -12.18
N GLN A 174 -0.58 1.17 -11.48
CA GLN A 174 0.72 1.18 -10.81
C GLN A 174 0.74 0.24 -9.60
N ALA A 175 -0.40 0.05 -8.92
CA ALA A 175 -0.51 -0.97 -7.88
C ALA A 175 -0.31 -2.38 -8.47
N ILE A 176 -0.85 -2.63 -9.66
CA ILE A 176 -0.67 -3.90 -10.37
C ILE A 176 0.79 -4.15 -10.78
N GLU A 177 1.52 -3.12 -11.18
CA GLU A 177 2.96 -3.25 -11.44
C GLU A 177 3.74 -3.61 -10.17
N ASN A 178 3.47 -2.93 -9.05
CA ASN A 178 4.09 -3.27 -7.77
C ASN A 178 3.67 -4.66 -7.25
N LEU A 179 2.43 -5.08 -7.48
CA LEU A 179 1.95 -6.42 -7.16
C LEU A 179 2.81 -7.49 -7.86
N LYS A 180 3.13 -7.33 -9.14
CA LYS A 180 3.96 -8.29 -9.89
C LYS A 180 5.34 -8.45 -9.24
N GLU A 181 6.00 -7.34 -8.92
CA GLU A 181 7.28 -7.37 -8.20
C GLU A 181 7.15 -8.04 -6.82
N ASN A 182 6.06 -7.76 -6.10
CA ASN A 182 5.82 -8.34 -4.78
C ASN A 182 5.54 -9.84 -4.84
N LEU A 183 4.85 -10.34 -5.86
CA LEU A 183 4.68 -11.77 -6.06
C LEU A 183 6.03 -12.46 -6.24
N GLU A 184 6.94 -11.88 -7.03
CA GLU A 184 8.30 -12.39 -7.22
C GLU A 184 9.11 -12.39 -5.92
N VAL A 185 9.11 -11.27 -5.18
CA VAL A 185 9.85 -11.14 -3.91
C VAL A 185 9.33 -12.12 -2.86
N ASN A 186 8.03 -12.42 -2.86
CA ASN A 186 7.42 -13.43 -2.00
C ASN A 186 7.50 -14.86 -2.55
N LYS A 187 8.18 -15.06 -3.68
CA LYS A 187 8.38 -16.36 -4.36
C LYS A 187 7.07 -17.05 -4.74
N ILE A 188 6.07 -16.26 -5.13
CA ILE A 188 4.79 -16.75 -5.63
C ILE A 188 4.87 -16.83 -7.15
N THR A 189 4.89 -18.05 -7.69
CA THR A 189 5.13 -18.30 -9.12
C THR A 189 3.90 -18.77 -9.89
N GLY A 190 2.74 -18.89 -9.23
CA GLY A 190 1.51 -19.38 -9.85
C GLY A 190 0.34 -19.40 -8.87
N ASN A 191 -0.77 -20.02 -9.29
CA ASN A 191 -2.03 -20.08 -8.54
C ASN A 191 -2.69 -18.71 -8.34
N TYR A 192 -2.51 -17.80 -9.29
CA TYR A 192 -3.19 -16.51 -9.26
C TYR A 192 -3.58 -16.02 -10.65
N GLU A 193 -4.51 -15.07 -10.68
CA GLU A 193 -4.81 -14.22 -11.83
C GLU A 193 -4.74 -12.76 -11.40
N ILE A 194 -4.41 -11.88 -12.33
CA ILE A 194 -4.30 -10.45 -12.10
C ILE A 194 -5.20 -9.73 -13.10
N TYR A 195 -6.07 -8.87 -12.59
CA TYR A 195 -6.94 -7.99 -13.35
C TYR A 195 -6.64 -6.53 -12.97
N ASN A 196 -6.76 -5.64 -13.96
CA ASN A 196 -6.66 -4.20 -13.76
C ASN A 196 -7.97 -3.54 -14.17
N GLU A 197 -9.02 -3.75 -13.38
CA GLU A 197 -10.38 -3.35 -13.71
C GLU A 197 -11.07 -2.71 -12.50
N ALA A 198 -12.07 -1.88 -12.76
CA ALA A 198 -13.01 -1.49 -11.73
C ALA A 198 -13.75 -2.75 -11.23
N PHE A 199 -13.83 -2.95 -9.92
CA PHE A 199 -14.31 -4.22 -9.36
C PHE A 199 -15.74 -4.57 -9.78
N GLU A 200 -16.61 -3.58 -9.94
CA GLU A 200 -17.97 -3.77 -10.41
C GLU A 200 -18.05 -4.33 -11.85
N ASP A 201 -17.04 -4.01 -12.66
CA ASP A 201 -16.92 -4.41 -14.06
C ASP A 201 -16.20 -5.78 -14.21
N LEU A 202 -15.54 -6.25 -13.14
CA LEU A 202 -14.84 -7.54 -13.10
C LEU A 202 -15.79 -8.69 -13.42
N ASN A 203 -15.45 -9.45 -14.45
CA ASN A 203 -16.20 -10.64 -14.85
C ASN A 203 -15.42 -11.91 -14.46
N THR A 204 -15.93 -12.61 -13.46
CA THR A 204 -15.30 -13.83 -12.93
C THR A 204 -16.35 -14.86 -12.53
N GLN A 205 -15.89 -16.10 -12.35
CA GLN A 205 -16.71 -17.18 -11.80
C GLN A 205 -17.04 -16.95 -10.33
N LYS A 206 -17.98 -17.73 -9.80
CA LYS A 206 -18.27 -17.72 -8.37
C LYS A 206 -17.07 -18.21 -7.57
N VAL A 207 -16.74 -17.52 -6.47
CA VAL A 207 -15.58 -17.79 -5.62
C VAL A 207 -15.99 -18.12 -4.18
N ASP A 208 -15.08 -18.65 -3.38
CA ASP A 208 -15.36 -19.03 -1.99
C ASP A 208 -15.27 -17.83 -1.03
N LEU A 209 -14.38 -16.88 -1.31
CA LEU A 209 -14.15 -15.67 -0.50
C LEU A 209 -13.84 -14.46 -1.36
N CYS A 210 -14.47 -13.32 -1.07
CA CYS A 210 -14.10 -12.01 -1.59
C CYS A 210 -13.69 -11.09 -0.43
N VAL A 211 -12.50 -10.52 -0.51
CA VAL A 211 -11.98 -9.56 0.46
C VAL A 211 -12.02 -8.16 -0.15
N ILE A 212 -12.59 -7.20 0.56
CA ILE A 212 -12.72 -5.80 0.15
C ILE A 212 -11.91 -4.93 1.14
N ASP A 213 -10.92 -4.21 0.62
CA ASP A 213 -10.14 -3.21 1.33
C ASP A 213 -10.26 -1.86 0.61
N ALA A 214 -11.36 -1.16 0.88
CA ALA A 214 -11.67 0.09 0.19
C ALA A 214 -10.98 1.30 0.85
N PHE A 215 -10.77 2.35 0.05
CA PHE A 215 -10.28 3.61 0.59
C PHE A 215 -11.21 4.14 1.70
N PRO A 216 -10.65 4.73 2.77
CA PRO A 216 -11.46 5.36 3.80
C PRO A 216 -12.38 6.44 3.21
N ASN A 217 -13.68 6.34 3.49
CA ASN A 217 -14.74 7.25 3.04
C ASN A 217 -15.23 7.08 1.58
N ASP A 218 -14.80 6.05 0.85
CA ASP A 218 -15.41 5.70 -0.44
C ASP A 218 -16.75 4.98 -0.26
N ASP A 219 -17.69 5.19 -1.18
CA ASP A 219 -18.96 4.45 -1.17
C ASP A 219 -18.79 3.09 -1.84
N ALA A 220 -18.45 2.08 -1.03
CA ALA A 220 -18.27 0.71 -1.48
C ALA A 220 -19.59 -0.05 -1.72
N SER A 221 -20.77 0.59 -1.71
CA SER A 221 -22.06 -0.11 -1.77
C SER A 221 -22.23 -1.01 -3.01
N GLU A 222 -21.85 -0.52 -4.19
CA GLU A 222 -21.94 -1.31 -5.43
C GLU A 222 -20.90 -2.45 -5.47
N ILE A 223 -19.69 -2.19 -4.95
CA ILE A 223 -18.62 -3.19 -4.79
C ILE A 223 -19.10 -4.33 -3.89
N ILE A 224 -19.70 -4.00 -2.74
CA ILE A 224 -20.23 -4.99 -1.78
C ILE A 224 -21.36 -5.81 -2.42
N LYS A 225 -22.34 -5.17 -3.06
CA LYS A 225 -23.44 -5.87 -3.76
C LYS A 225 -22.93 -6.82 -4.85
N LYS A 226 -21.87 -6.44 -5.56
CA LYS A 226 -21.22 -7.30 -6.55
C LYS A 226 -20.55 -8.49 -5.87
N ALA A 227 -19.76 -8.24 -4.82
CA ALA A 227 -19.06 -9.29 -4.06
C ALA A 227 -20.03 -10.34 -3.51
N GLU A 228 -21.15 -9.92 -2.90
CA GLU A 228 -22.19 -10.83 -2.37
C GLU A 228 -22.84 -11.72 -3.43
N LYS A 229 -22.85 -11.29 -4.70
CA LYS A 229 -23.38 -12.10 -5.82
C LYS A 229 -22.39 -13.13 -6.33
N ILE A 230 -21.10 -12.81 -6.29
CA ILE A 230 -20.04 -13.62 -6.92
C ILE A 230 -19.22 -14.42 -5.91
N SER A 231 -19.47 -14.29 -4.61
CA SER A 231 -18.73 -15.02 -3.58
C SER A 231 -19.67 -15.67 -2.57
N ASP A 232 -19.25 -16.80 -2.01
CA ASP A 232 -19.96 -17.45 -0.89
C ASP A 232 -19.79 -16.66 0.41
N ASN A 233 -18.66 -15.97 0.56
CA ASN A 233 -18.32 -15.19 1.74
C ASN A 233 -17.69 -13.86 1.34
N VAL A 234 -18.09 -12.78 2.02
CA VAL A 234 -17.53 -11.43 1.83
C VAL A 234 -16.94 -10.96 3.15
N LEU A 235 -15.69 -10.49 3.11
CA LEU A 235 -15.03 -9.84 4.23
C LEU A 235 -14.61 -8.43 3.84
N ILE A 236 -15.08 -7.44 4.59
CA ILE A 236 -14.67 -6.03 4.46
C ILE A 236 -13.64 -5.74 5.55
N ILE A 237 -12.43 -5.32 5.17
CA ILE A 237 -11.32 -5.13 6.11
C ILE A 237 -11.09 -3.67 6.43
#